data_AF-A0A843DSI4-F1
#
_entry.id   AF-A0A843DSI4-F1
#
_cell.length_a   1.000
_cell.length_b   1.000
_cell.length_c   1.000
_cell.angle_alpha   90.00
_cell.angle_beta   90.00
_cell.angle_gamma   90.00
#
_symmetry.space_group_name_H-M   'P 1'
#
loop_
_entity.id
_entity.type
_entity.pdbx_description
1 polymer ?
#
loop_
_entity_poly.entity_id
_entity_poly.type
_entity_poly.pdbx_seq_one_letter_code
_entity_poly.pdbx_strand_id
1 'polypeptide(L)'
;VLYTSAQWKKDVMSMALDMMKEGKLTIPDLTKACMANEELRKNGKAVSSLAQKVAVEFQRSTVEQKLPLVITDETALFSSAAKFLSEENGVPVEVYSADADGIYDPQGKAKVAVPGRPAIFLE
;
A
#
# COMPACT_ATOMS: atom_id res chain seq x y z
N VAL A 1 7.51 12.82 -9.15
CA VAL A 1 6.56 12.65 -8.02
C VAL A 1 6.50 11.18 -7.59
N LEU A 2 6.54 10.91 -6.28
CA LEU A 2 6.43 9.58 -5.68
C LEU A 2 5.15 9.50 -4.84
N TYR A 3 4.31 8.51 -5.13
CA TYR A 3 3.06 8.27 -4.41
C TYR A 3 3.19 7.09 -3.47
N THR A 4 2.91 7.33 -2.20
CA THR A 4 2.81 6.28 -1.19
C THR A 4 1.40 5.71 -1.13
N SER A 5 1.31 4.52 -0.54
CA SER A 5 0.08 3.76 -0.49
C SER A 5 -0.98 4.43 0.40
N ALA A 6 -2.24 4.31 -0.04
CA ALA A 6 -3.40 4.69 0.75
C ALA A 6 -3.51 3.84 2.03
N GLN A 7 -4.00 4.44 3.10
CA GLN A 7 -4.14 3.86 4.43
C GLN A 7 -4.98 2.58 4.39
N TRP A 8 -6.11 2.60 3.66
CA TRP A 8 -6.98 1.42 3.52
C TRP A 8 -6.27 0.21 2.89
N LYS A 9 -5.23 0.43 2.07
CA LYS A 9 -4.42 -0.65 1.48
C LYS A 9 -3.45 -1.24 2.51
N LYS A 10 -2.93 -0.40 3.40
CA LYS A 10 -2.13 -0.85 4.57
C LYS A 10 -2.99 -1.71 5.49
N ASP A 11 -4.24 -1.31 5.73
CA ASP A 11 -5.17 -2.06 6.57
C ASP A 11 -5.47 -3.47 6.01
N VAL A 12 -5.66 -3.58 4.68
CA VAL A 12 -5.80 -4.90 4.01
C VAL A 12 -4.56 -5.77 4.23
N MET A 13 -3.35 -5.21 4.10
CA MET A 13 -2.12 -5.96 4.33
C MET A 13 -1.92 -6.33 5.80
N SER A 14 -2.33 -5.47 6.73
CA SER A 14 -2.30 -5.78 8.17
C SER A 14 -3.20 -6.96 8.49
N MET A 15 -4.44 -6.95 8.00
CA MET A 15 -5.36 -8.09 8.17
C MET A 15 -4.81 -9.37 7.56
N ALA A 16 -4.20 -9.29 6.37
CA ALA A 16 -3.56 -10.44 5.75
C ALA A 16 -2.39 -10.99 6.58
N LEU A 17 -1.59 -10.11 7.20
CA LEU A 17 -0.48 -10.48 8.05
C LEU A 17 -0.96 -11.22 9.32
N ASP A 18 -2.03 -10.75 9.94
CA ASP A 18 -2.58 -11.38 11.14
C ASP A 18 -3.18 -12.75 10.83
N MET A 19 -3.92 -12.88 9.71
CA MET A 19 -4.44 -14.17 9.24
C MET A 19 -3.33 -15.14 8.83
N MET A 20 -2.21 -14.63 8.32
CA MET A 20 -1.01 -15.42 8.03
C MET A 20 -0.37 -15.96 9.30
N LYS A 21 -0.23 -15.15 10.36
CA LYS A 21 0.28 -15.60 11.67
C LYS A 21 -0.59 -16.70 12.27
N GLU A 22 -1.91 -16.64 12.06
CA GLU A 22 -2.86 -17.68 12.47
C GLU A 22 -2.86 -18.94 11.57
N GLY A 23 -2.18 -18.90 10.42
CA GLY A 23 -2.18 -19.99 9.44
C GLY A 23 -3.51 -20.17 8.69
N LYS A 24 -4.41 -19.18 8.75
CA LYS A 24 -5.76 -19.21 8.13
C LYS A 24 -5.88 -18.31 6.90
N LEU A 25 -4.74 -17.89 6.32
CA LEU A 25 -4.75 -16.98 5.18
C LEU A 25 -5.29 -17.68 3.91
N THR A 26 -6.56 -17.44 3.60
CA THR A 26 -7.18 -17.83 2.35
C THR A 26 -7.76 -16.61 1.63
N ILE A 27 -7.89 -16.70 0.29
CA ILE A 27 -8.48 -15.64 -0.52
C ILE A 27 -9.93 -15.32 -0.07
N PRO A 28 -10.82 -16.31 0.14
CA PRO A 28 -12.18 -16.05 0.57
C PRO A 28 -12.25 -15.41 1.97
N ASP A 29 -11.44 -15.89 2.92
CA ASP A 29 -11.50 -15.42 4.30
C ASP A 29 -10.97 -13.99 4.41
N LEU A 30 -9.86 -13.65 3.75
CA LEU A 30 -9.33 -12.28 3.73
C LEU A 30 -10.31 -11.31 3.05
N THR A 31 -10.91 -11.73 1.93
CA THR A 31 -11.91 -10.90 1.23
C THR A 31 -13.12 -10.63 2.13
N LYS A 32 -13.60 -11.66 2.84
CA LYS A 32 -14.73 -11.54 3.78
C LYS A 32 -14.39 -10.62 4.95
N ALA A 33 -13.21 -10.77 5.54
CA ALA A 33 -12.73 -9.92 6.63
C ALA A 33 -12.63 -8.45 6.19
N CYS A 34 -12.06 -8.19 5.01
CA CYS A 34 -11.94 -6.85 4.48
C CYS A 34 -13.31 -6.21 4.18
N MET A 35 -14.28 -6.98 3.69
CA MET A 35 -15.64 -6.49 3.40
C MET A 35 -16.50 -6.27 4.64
N ALA A 36 -16.13 -6.87 5.78
CA ALA A 36 -16.77 -6.64 7.07
C ALA A 36 -16.34 -5.32 7.72
N ASN A 37 -15.19 -4.77 7.32
CA ASN A 37 -14.74 -3.45 7.76
C ASN A 37 -15.41 -2.35 6.92
N GLU A 38 -16.17 -1.45 7.57
CA GLU A 38 -16.92 -0.38 6.91
C GLU A 38 -16.01 0.60 6.14
N GLU A 39 -14.80 0.89 6.65
CA GLU A 39 -13.87 1.81 5.99
C GLU A 39 -13.32 1.25 4.69
N LEU A 40 -13.02 -0.05 4.69
CA LEU A 40 -12.62 -0.76 3.48
C LEU A 40 -13.78 -0.92 2.51
N ARG A 41 -14.97 -1.26 3.01
CA ARG A 41 -16.17 -1.47 2.19
C ARG A 41 -16.51 -0.25 1.32
N LYS A 42 -16.16 0.98 1.75
CA LYS A 42 -16.29 2.21 0.94
C LYS A 42 -15.56 2.12 -0.42
N ASN A 43 -14.44 1.41 -0.47
CA ASN A 43 -13.63 1.19 -1.66
C ASN A 43 -14.13 -0.02 -2.51
N GLY A 44 -15.11 -0.78 -2.02
CA GLY A 44 -15.86 -1.79 -2.74
C GLY A 44 -14.98 -2.79 -3.51
N LYS A 45 -15.15 -2.83 -4.85
CA LYS A 45 -14.45 -3.77 -5.74
C LYS A 45 -12.93 -3.64 -5.69
N ALA A 46 -12.39 -2.45 -5.39
CA ALA A 46 -10.95 -2.24 -5.28
C ALA A 46 -10.36 -3.04 -4.10
N VAL A 47 -11.09 -3.15 -2.99
CA VAL A 47 -10.70 -3.96 -1.83
C VAL A 47 -10.67 -5.42 -2.17
N SER A 48 -11.72 -5.95 -2.79
CA SER A 48 -11.75 -7.38 -3.15
C SER A 48 -10.61 -7.75 -4.10
N SER A 49 -10.31 -6.90 -5.09
CA SER A 49 -9.18 -7.14 -6.00
C SER A 49 -7.83 -7.07 -5.30
N LEU A 50 -7.65 -6.12 -4.37
CA LEU A 50 -6.43 -6.02 -3.57
C LEU A 50 -6.27 -7.21 -2.62
N ALA A 51 -7.33 -7.59 -1.89
CA ALA A 51 -7.33 -8.73 -0.98
C ALA A 51 -6.93 -10.02 -1.70
N GLN A 52 -7.47 -10.27 -2.90
CA GLN A 52 -7.06 -11.42 -3.71
C GLN A 52 -5.57 -11.42 -4.04
N LYS A 53 -5.03 -10.28 -4.49
CA LYS A 53 -3.60 -10.14 -4.81
C LYS A 53 -2.73 -10.32 -3.57
N VAL A 54 -3.10 -9.68 -2.47
CA VAL A 54 -2.37 -9.75 -1.19
C VAL A 54 -2.37 -11.17 -0.66
N ALA A 55 -3.51 -11.87 -0.64
CA ALA A 55 -3.57 -13.27 -0.21
C ALA A 55 -2.64 -14.18 -1.01
N VAL A 56 -2.63 -14.06 -2.35
CA VAL A 56 -1.74 -14.86 -3.22
C VAL A 56 -0.28 -14.51 -2.99
N GLU A 57 0.05 -13.23 -2.84
CA GLU A 57 1.42 -12.78 -2.60
C GLU A 57 1.93 -13.23 -1.23
N PHE A 58 1.11 -13.09 -0.20
CA PHE A 58 1.45 -13.47 1.18
C PHE A 58 1.60 -14.99 1.29
N GLN A 59 0.74 -15.79 0.66
CA GLN A 59 0.92 -17.26 0.64
C GLN A 59 2.29 -17.73 0.11
N ARG A 60 3.01 -16.88 -0.64
CA ARG A 60 4.35 -17.17 -1.20
C ARG A 60 5.48 -16.49 -0.44
N SER A 61 5.21 -15.91 0.73
CA SER A 61 6.16 -15.14 1.54
C SER A 61 6.04 -15.52 3.02
N THR A 62 6.97 -15.05 3.85
CA THR A 62 6.91 -15.26 5.30
C THR A 62 6.41 -14.01 6.03
N VAL A 63 5.97 -14.18 7.28
CA VAL A 63 5.51 -13.08 8.15
C VAL A 63 6.62 -12.04 8.32
N GLU A 64 7.86 -12.48 8.50
CA GLU A 64 9.03 -11.63 8.72
C GLU A 64 9.32 -10.72 7.51
N GLN A 65 9.03 -11.20 6.30
CA GLN A 65 9.22 -10.41 5.07
C GLN A 65 8.13 -9.35 4.89
N LYS A 66 6.92 -9.61 5.39
CA LYS A 66 5.76 -8.73 5.20
C LYS A 66 5.53 -7.77 6.36
N LEU A 67 5.98 -8.12 7.56
CA LEU A 67 5.86 -7.28 8.76
C LEU A 67 6.41 -5.86 8.55
N PRO A 68 7.61 -5.64 7.94
CA PRO A 68 8.13 -4.30 7.70
C PRO A 68 7.21 -3.43 6.83
N LEU A 69 6.48 -4.04 5.88
CA LEU A 69 5.60 -3.31 4.96
C LEU A 69 4.36 -2.74 5.66
N VAL A 70 3.96 -3.33 6.78
CA VAL A 70 2.78 -2.91 7.55
C VAL A 70 3.17 -1.92 8.64
N ILE A 71 4.30 -2.13 9.32
CA ILE A 71 4.72 -1.29 10.46
C ILE A 71 5.40 0.02 10.02
N THR A 72 5.96 0.06 8.81
CA THR A 72 6.74 1.22 8.35
C THR A 72 5.81 2.28 7.78
N ASP A 73 5.96 3.52 8.26
CA ASP A 73 5.35 4.67 7.61
C ASP A 73 6.15 5.04 6.36
N GLU A 74 5.75 4.48 5.22
CA GLU A 74 6.35 4.76 3.92
C GLU A 74 6.39 6.25 3.59
N THR A 75 5.34 7.00 3.96
CA THR A 75 5.26 8.43 3.63
C THR A 75 6.34 9.19 4.39
N ALA A 76 6.43 8.98 5.71
CA ALA A 76 7.49 9.58 6.52
C ALA A 76 8.90 9.16 6.06
N LEU A 77 9.09 7.87 5.71
CA LEU A 77 10.35 7.35 5.22
C LEU A 77 10.78 8.06 3.93
N PHE A 78 9.93 8.06 2.90
CA PHE A 78 10.25 8.69 1.62
C PHE A 78 10.36 10.20 1.73
N SER A 79 9.54 10.86 2.56
CA SER A 79 9.66 12.30 2.81
C SER A 79 11.01 12.64 3.45
N SER A 80 11.51 11.83 4.39
CA SER A 80 12.83 12.04 4.99
C SER A 80 13.97 11.85 4.00
N ALA A 81 13.81 10.94 3.03
CA ALA A 81 14.78 10.65 1.97
C ALA A 81 14.62 11.54 0.73
N ALA A 82 13.54 12.33 0.63
CA ALA A 82 13.21 13.07 -0.60
C ALA A 82 14.33 14.02 -1.04
N LYS A 83 14.97 14.70 -0.07
CA LYS A 83 16.11 15.58 -0.36
C LYS A 83 17.29 14.82 -0.96
N PHE A 84 17.66 13.70 -0.33
CA PHE A 84 18.74 12.83 -0.82
C PHE A 84 18.42 12.29 -2.21
N LEU A 85 17.20 11.77 -2.43
CA LEU A 85 16.77 11.28 -3.73
C LEU A 85 16.79 12.38 -4.79
N SER A 86 16.45 13.61 -4.43
CA SER A 86 16.47 14.74 -5.34
C SER A 86 17.90 15.14 -5.74
N GLU A 87 18.82 15.18 -4.77
CA GLU A 87 20.23 15.49 -5.00
C GLU A 87 20.91 14.43 -5.86
N GLU A 88 20.73 13.15 -5.54
CA GLU A 88 21.38 12.04 -6.27
C GLU A 88 20.87 11.87 -7.70
N ASN A 89 19.58 12.11 -7.94
CA ASN A 89 18.98 11.95 -9.26
C ASN A 89 18.98 13.25 -10.07
N GLY A 90 19.35 14.39 -9.48
CA GLY A 90 19.35 15.70 -10.14
C GLY A 90 17.96 16.17 -10.56
N VAL A 91 16.89 15.62 -9.98
CA VAL A 91 15.49 15.95 -10.29
C VAL A 91 14.72 16.24 -9.01
N PRO A 92 13.74 17.16 -9.01
CA PRO A 92 12.90 17.41 -7.84
C PRO A 92 12.08 16.17 -7.48
N VAL A 93 12.15 15.75 -6.22
CA VAL A 93 11.38 14.61 -5.69
C VAL A 93 10.36 15.11 -4.69
N GLU A 94 9.09 14.99 -5.06
CA GLU A 94 7.93 15.24 -4.20
C GLU A 94 7.29 13.91 -3.78
N VAL A 95 6.85 13.83 -2.53
CA VAL A 95 6.25 12.63 -1.94
C VAL A 95 4.83 12.95 -1.51
N TYR A 96 3.86 12.21 -2.05
CA TYR A 96 2.44 12.37 -1.71
C TYR A 96 1.83 11.05 -1.25
N SER A 97 0.94 11.12 -0.25
CA SER A 97 0.05 10.00 0.05
C SER A 97 -1.05 9.92 -0.97
N ALA A 98 -1.42 8.71 -1.40
CA ALA A 98 -2.56 8.51 -2.29
C ALA A 98 -3.92 8.95 -1.70
N ASP A 99 -3.99 9.17 -0.39
CA ASP A 99 -5.17 9.71 0.31
C ASP A 99 -5.10 11.23 0.55
N ALA A 100 -3.99 11.89 0.19
CA ALA A 100 -3.89 13.33 0.39
C ALA A 100 -4.80 14.08 -0.61
N ASP A 101 -5.49 15.11 -0.11
CA ASP A 101 -6.30 15.98 -0.95
C ASP A 101 -5.44 16.89 -1.82
N GLY A 102 -5.86 17.11 -3.06
CA GLY A 102 -5.21 18.06 -3.97
C GLY A 102 -3.85 17.61 -4.51
N ILE A 103 -3.56 16.29 -4.50
CA ILE A 103 -2.32 15.76 -5.07
C ILE A 103 -2.23 16.02 -6.58
N TYR A 104 -1.04 16.39 -7.04
CA TYR A 104 -0.75 16.55 -8.46
C TYR A 104 -0.56 15.17 -9.09
N ASP A 105 -1.64 14.56 -9.59
CA ASP A 105 -1.61 13.24 -10.24
C ASP A 105 -2.25 13.25 -11.64
N PRO A 106 -1.59 13.84 -12.65
CA PRO A 106 -2.13 13.98 -14.01
C PRO A 106 -2.40 12.62 -14.71
N GLN A 107 -1.76 11.54 -14.27
CA GLN A 107 -1.92 10.19 -14.85
C GLN A 107 -2.67 9.19 -13.95
N GLY A 108 -3.19 9.61 -12.79
CA GLY A 108 -3.91 8.71 -11.88
C GLY A 108 -3.03 7.59 -11.26
N LYS A 109 -1.71 7.81 -11.17
CA LYS A 109 -0.71 6.84 -10.68
C LYS A 109 -0.83 6.59 -9.18
N ALA A 110 -1.36 7.52 -8.38
CA ALA A 110 -1.53 7.34 -6.95
C ALA A 110 -2.41 6.12 -6.61
N LYS A 111 -3.42 5.84 -7.45
CA LYS A 111 -4.34 4.72 -7.27
C LYS A 111 -3.68 3.35 -7.39
N VAL A 112 -2.54 3.25 -8.07
CA VAL A 112 -1.79 1.99 -8.22
C VAL A 112 -0.71 1.79 -7.16
N ALA A 113 -0.43 2.79 -6.32
CA ALA A 113 0.51 2.64 -5.20
C ALA A 113 -0.02 1.63 -4.19
N VAL A 114 0.82 0.69 -3.78
CA VAL A 114 0.49 -0.39 -2.81
C VAL A 114 1.62 -0.44 -1.79
N PRO A 115 1.37 -0.79 -0.51
CA PRO A 115 2.47 -0.84 0.46
C PRO A 115 3.58 -1.80 -0.01
N GLY A 116 4.83 -1.35 0.07
CA GLY A 116 6.02 -1.99 -0.48
C GLY A 116 6.26 -1.73 -1.98
N ARG A 117 5.34 -1.05 -2.66
CA ARG A 117 5.40 -0.70 -4.09
C ARG A 117 4.82 0.70 -4.33
N PRO A 118 5.58 1.76 -4.00
CA PRO A 118 5.16 3.13 -4.30
C PRO A 118 5.05 3.33 -5.83
N ALA A 119 4.15 4.23 -6.25
CA ALA A 119 4.01 4.57 -7.65
C ALA A 119 4.87 5.80 -7.98
N ILE A 120 5.54 5.79 -9.13
CA ILE A 120 6.40 6.89 -9.57
C ILE A 120 5.78 7.53 -10.81
N PHE A 121 5.72 8.85 -10.81
CA PHE A 121 5.38 9.67 -11.98
C PHE A 121 6.57 10.57 -12.30
N LEU A 122 7.01 10.49 -13.57
CA LEU A 122 8.09 11.28 -14.15
C LEU A 122 7.50 12.04 -15.33
N GLU A 123 7.83 13.32 -15.44
CA GLU A 123 7.49 14.22 -16.55
C GLU A 123 8.73 14.99 -17.00
#